data_AF-A0A8T3N8W3-F1
#
_entry.id   AF-A0A8T3N8W3-F1
#
_cell.length_a   1.000
_cell.length_b   1.000
_cell.length_c   1.000
_cell.angle_alpha   90.00
_cell.angle_beta   90.00
_cell.angle_gamma   90.00
#
_symmetry.space_group_name_H-M   'P 1'
#
loop_
_entity.id
_entity.type
_entity.pdbx_description
1 polymer ?
#
loop_
_entity_poly.entity_id
_entity_poly.type
_entity_poly.pdbx_seq_one_letter_code
_entity_poly.pdbx_strand_id
1 'polypeptide(L)'
;MQNPKIHSVDIARLKRLYNENNSVKEFLDYVASRKNNSRQTTVDRAVYKLNDGGTRLSRRDVINVMQELDKLGYGQFKTGRRGQPSRFEWGVNMISVGKASRGEEAVITPLSLDEIRATDESDDVPAGKIRHFYQLRSDTNIALELPADLTANEAGRLAGFIKTLPFEETPSA
;
A
#
# COMPACT_ATOMS: atom_id res chain seq x y z
N MET A 1 -13.02 3.75 -21.37
CA MET A 1 -13.28 2.31 -21.51
C MET A 1 -13.71 1.78 -20.14
N GLN A 2 -14.96 1.35 -20.01
CA GLN A 2 -15.47 0.74 -18.77
C GLN A 2 -14.82 -0.64 -18.57
N ASN A 3 -14.38 -0.94 -17.35
CA ASN A 3 -13.74 -2.20 -17.00
C ASN A 3 -14.84 -3.28 -16.78
N PRO A 4 -14.98 -4.29 -17.65
CA PRO A 4 -16.22 -5.09 -17.77
C PRO A 4 -16.30 -6.29 -16.82
N LYS A 5 -15.70 -6.23 -15.62
CA LYS A 5 -15.69 -7.36 -14.66
C LYS A 5 -15.85 -6.94 -13.20
N ILE A 6 -16.85 -6.12 -12.87
CA ILE A 6 -17.36 -6.06 -11.49
C ILE A 6 -18.60 -6.95 -11.47
N HIS A 7 -18.39 -8.27 -11.44
CA HIS A 7 -19.47 -9.20 -11.17
C HIS A 7 -19.84 -9.12 -9.68
N SER A 8 -21.08 -9.44 -9.34
CA SER A 8 -21.60 -9.46 -7.96
C SER A 8 -20.57 -10.03 -6.99
N VAL A 9 -20.16 -9.19 -6.03
CA VAL A 9 -19.11 -9.52 -5.07
C VAL A 9 -19.53 -10.71 -4.20
N ASP A 10 -18.81 -11.83 -4.31
CA ASP A 10 -19.11 -13.08 -3.58
C ASP A 10 -18.50 -13.05 -2.16
N ILE A 11 -19.21 -12.38 -1.25
CA ILE A 11 -18.81 -12.21 0.15
C ILE A 11 -18.71 -13.56 0.88
N ALA A 12 -19.57 -14.53 0.55
CA ALA A 12 -19.55 -15.85 1.20
C ALA A 12 -18.26 -16.59 0.88
N ARG A 13 -17.81 -16.54 -0.38
CA ARG A 13 -16.56 -17.15 -0.80
C ARG A 13 -15.34 -16.40 -0.27
N LEU A 14 -15.39 -15.08 -0.17
CA LEU A 14 -14.34 -14.29 0.49
C LEU A 14 -14.17 -14.68 1.96
N LYS A 15 -15.27 -14.80 2.71
CA LYS A 15 -15.24 -15.24 4.11
C LYS A 15 -14.68 -16.66 4.26
N ARG A 16 -15.04 -17.57 3.36
CA ARG A 16 -14.47 -18.92 3.34
C ARG A 16 -12.96 -18.87 3.12
N LEU A 17 -12.50 -18.14 2.10
CA LEU A 17 -11.08 -18.00 1.79
C LEU A 17 -10.28 -17.38 2.96
N TYR A 18 -10.86 -16.40 3.66
CA TYR A 18 -10.30 -15.81 4.87
C TYR A 18 -10.12 -16.82 6.01
N ASN A 19 -11.06 -17.76 6.18
CA ASN A 19 -10.98 -18.77 7.25
C ASN A 19 -10.08 -19.96 6.91
N GLU A 20 -9.95 -20.31 5.62
CA GLU A 20 -9.22 -21.51 5.17
C GLU A 20 -7.75 -21.25 4.83
N ASN A 21 -7.38 -20.00 4.51
CA ASN A 21 -6.03 -19.66 4.05
C ASN A 21 -5.40 -18.57 4.93
N ASN A 22 -4.37 -18.94 5.69
CA ASN A 22 -3.68 -18.01 6.60
C ASN A 22 -3.06 -16.81 5.88
N SER A 23 -2.48 -17.00 4.68
CA SER A 23 -1.92 -15.89 3.91
C SER A 23 -2.98 -14.89 3.46
N VAL A 24 -4.16 -15.38 3.10
CA VAL A 24 -5.30 -14.52 2.75
C VAL A 24 -5.79 -13.79 3.99
N LYS A 25 -5.91 -14.49 5.11
CA LYS A 25 -6.30 -13.92 6.40
C LYS A 25 -5.40 -12.74 6.77
N GLU A 26 -4.09 -12.96 6.83
CA GLU A 26 -3.10 -11.94 7.20
C GLU A 26 -3.11 -10.74 6.24
N PHE A 27 -3.22 -10.99 4.93
CA PHE A 27 -3.32 -9.92 3.94
C PHE A 27 -4.60 -9.09 4.12
N LEU A 28 -5.76 -9.73 4.28
CA LEU A 28 -7.03 -9.05 4.45
C LEU A 28 -7.12 -8.33 5.81
N ASP A 29 -6.47 -8.86 6.84
CA ASP A 29 -6.33 -8.20 8.14
C ASP A 29 -5.51 -6.92 8.05
N TYR A 30 -4.38 -6.97 7.33
CA TYR A 30 -3.60 -5.79 7.02
C TYR A 30 -4.45 -4.76 6.27
N VAL A 31 -5.18 -5.17 5.24
CA VAL A 31 -6.02 -4.28 4.44
C VAL A 31 -7.13 -3.64 5.30
N ALA A 32 -7.78 -4.40 6.17
CA ALA A 32 -8.81 -3.91 7.09
C ALA A 32 -8.27 -2.89 8.12
N SER A 33 -6.99 -3.02 8.49
CA SER A 33 -6.33 -2.13 9.47
C SER A 33 -5.94 -0.76 8.90
N ARG A 34 -6.01 -0.58 7.58
CA ARG A 34 -5.60 0.66 6.91
C ARG A 34 -6.56 1.80 7.25
N LYS A 35 -6.00 3.00 7.41
CA LYS A 35 -6.77 4.24 7.61
C LYS A 35 -7.39 4.75 6.30
N ASN A 36 -6.66 4.61 5.20
CA ASN A 36 -7.04 5.12 3.88
C ASN A 36 -7.10 3.99 2.86
N ASN A 37 -8.11 4.00 2.01
CA ASN A 37 -8.16 3.15 0.82
C ASN A 37 -7.01 3.50 -0.13
N SER A 38 -6.63 2.55 -0.96
CA SER A 38 -5.71 2.75 -2.06
C SER A 38 -6.23 2.00 -3.28
N ARG A 39 -6.06 2.59 -4.47
CA ARG A 39 -6.44 1.95 -5.73
C ARG A 39 -5.52 0.80 -6.09
N GLN A 40 -4.28 0.82 -5.60
CA GLN A 40 -3.31 -0.22 -5.93
C GLN A 40 -2.57 -0.71 -4.69
N THR A 41 -2.15 -1.97 -4.74
CA THR A 41 -1.24 -2.53 -3.74
C THR A 41 -0.15 -3.27 -4.50
N THR A 42 1.07 -2.73 -4.47
CA THR A 42 2.22 -3.43 -5.06
C THR A 42 2.59 -4.62 -4.17
N VAL A 43 3.07 -5.68 -4.80
CA VAL A 43 3.49 -6.90 -4.09
C VAL A 43 4.59 -6.58 -3.09
N ASP A 44 5.58 -5.80 -3.50
CA ASP A 44 6.71 -5.40 -2.64
C ASP A 44 6.26 -4.63 -1.40
N ARG A 45 5.32 -3.68 -1.56
CA ARG A 45 4.76 -2.92 -0.44
C ARG A 45 3.97 -3.81 0.52
N ALA A 46 3.14 -4.70 -0.01
CA ALA A 46 2.37 -5.62 0.81
C ALA A 46 3.28 -6.54 1.62
N VAL A 47 4.29 -7.14 0.99
CA VAL A 47 5.30 -7.97 1.67
C VAL A 47 6.00 -7.17 2.77
N TYR A 48 6.47 -5.96 2.46
CA TYR A 48 7.14 -5.10 3.42
C TYR A 48 6.24 -4.80 4.63
N LYS A 49 4.99 -4.37 4.40
CA LYS A 49 4.07 -3.98 5.48
C LYS A 49 3.57 -5.15 6.32
N LEU A 50 3.34 -6.31 5.70
CA LEU A 50 2.95 -7.51 6.43
C LEU A 50 4.09 -7.98 7.34
N ASN A 51 5.32 -7.99 6.83
CA ASN A 51 6.48 -8.45 7.60
C ASN A 51 6.89 -7.46 8.70
N ASP A 52 6.73 -6.16 8.48
CA ASP A 52 6.87 -5.13 9.53
C ASP A 52 5.88 -5.34 10.69
N GLY A 53 4.68 -5.87 10.39
CA GLY A 53 3.65 -6.23 11.38
C GLY A 53 3.88 -7.56 12.11
N GLY A 54 5.03 -8.22 11.93
CA GLY A 54 5.37 -9.50 12.59
C GLY A 54 4.90 -10.75 11.85
N THR A 55 4.23 -10.61 10.70
CA THR A 55 3.89 -11.71 9.80
C THR A 55 5.13 -12.19 9.02
N ARG A 56 5.07 -13.38 8.41
CA ARG A 56 6.14 -13.90 7.53
C ARG A 56 5.57 -14.38 6.20
N LEU A 57 5.01 -13.46 5.42
CA LEU A 57 4.53 -13.76 4.07
C LEU A 57 5.63 -13.54 3.03
N SER A 58 5.81 -14.54 2.18
CA SER A 58 6.72 -14.42 1.03
C SER A 58 6.06 -13.62 -0.09
N ARG A 59 6.89 -13.14 -1.02
CA ARG A 59 6.41 -12.54 -2.28
C ARG A 59 5.43 -13.46 -3.01
N ARG A 60 5.69 -14.77 -3.02
CA ARG A 60 4.84 -15.77 -3.69
C ARG A 60 3.48 -15.86 -3.01
N ASP A 61 3.42 -15.83 -1.68
CA ASP A 61 2.16 -15.91 -0.95
C ASP A 61 1.29 -14.69 -1.23
N VAL A 62 1.87 -13.48 -1.18
CA VAL A 62 1.16 -12.25 -1.52
C VAL A 62 0.65 -12.26 -2.96
N ILE A 63 1.45 -12.75 -3.92
CA ILE A 63 1.00 -12.93 -5.31
C ILE A 63 -0.19 -13.88 -5.39
N ASN A 64 -0.13 -15.04 -4.72
CA ASN A 64 -1.21 -16.01 -4.72
C ASN A 64 -2.49 -15.39 -4.14
N VAL A 65 -2.40 -14.65 -3.03
CA VAL A 65 -3.55 -13.94 -2.44
C VAL A 65 -4.16 -12.95 -3.44
N MET A 66 -3.33 -12.11 -4.07
CA MET A 66 -3.81 -11.14 -5.06
C MET A 66 -4.46 -11.82 -6.27
N GLN A 67 -3.94 -12.96 -6.70
CA GLN A 67 -4.54 -13.76 -7.78
C GLN A 67 -5.86 -14.39 -7.36
N GLU A 68 -6.01 -14.87 -6.13
CA GLU A 68 -7.29 -15.36 -5.62
C GLU A 68 -8.34 -14.23 -5.54
N LEU A 69 -7.95 -13.05 -5.08
CA LEU A 69 -8.83 -11.88 -5.06
C LEU A 69 -9.25 -11.42 -6.47
N ASP A 70 -8.37 -11.53 -7.46
CA ASP A 70 -8.69 -11.29 -8.88
C ASP A 70 -9.75 -12.29 -9.38
N LYS A 71 -9.53 -13.59 -9.13
CA LYS A 71 -10.50 -14.65 -9.50
C LYS A 71 -11.88 -14.42 -8.88
N LEU A 72 -11.94 -13.82 -7.69
CA LEU A 72 -13.18 -13.48 -6.99
C LEU A 72 -13.80 -12.14 -7.43
N GLY A 73 -13.11 -11.35 -8.26
CA GLY A 73 -13.64 -10.10 -8.82
C GLY A 73 -13.45 -8.86 -7.94
N TYR A 74 -12.57 -8.90 -6.94
CA TYR A 74 -12.28 -7.74 -6.07
C TYR A 74 -11.34 -6.70 -6.72
N GLY A 75 -10.75 -7.04 -7.86
CA GLY A 75 -9.78 -6.22 -8.56
C GLY A 75 -9.07 -7.03 -9.64
N GLN A 76 -7.90 -6.56 -10.06
CA GLN A 76 -7.09 -7.21 -11.09
C GLN A 76 -5.64 -7.30 -10.67
N PHE A 77 -5.07 -8.51 -10.74
CA PHE A 77 -3.65 -8.68 -10.54
C PHE A 77 -2.89 -8.39 -11.83
N LYS A 78 -1.99 -7.41 -11.79
CA LYS A 78 -1.09 -7.05 -12.89
C LYS A 78 0.30 -7.56 -12.57
N THR A 79 0.79 -8.47 -13.39
CA THR A 79 2.19 -8.91 -13.31
C THR A 79 3.12 -7.83 -13.87
N GLY A 80 4.14 -7.48 -13.09
CA GLY A 80 5.14 -6.48 -13.47
C GLY A 80 5.99 -6.90 -14.66
N ARG A 81 6.27 -5.96 -15.56
CA ARG A 81 7.18 -6.12 -16.72
C ARG A 81 7.89 -4.79 -16.99
N ARG A 82 9.10 -4.83 -17.57
CA ARG A 82 9.87 -3.62 -17.94
C ARG A 82 10.05 -2.63 -16.77
N GLY A 83 10.41 -3.13 -15.59
CA GLY A 83 10.61 -2.30 -14.40
C GLY A 83 9.32 -1.89 -13.66
N GLN A 84 8.15 -2.18 -14.21
CA GLN A 84 6.89 -1.95 -13.50
C GLN A 84 6.69 -3.00 -12.39
N PRO A 85 6.26 -2.60 -11.18
CA PRO A 85 6.03 -3.54 -10.10
C PRO A 85 4.81 -4.43 -10.39
N SER A 86 4.87 -5.67 -9.93
CA SER A 86 3.66 -6.49 -9.80
C SER A 86 2.74 -5.87 -8.76
N ARG A 87 1.45 -5.78 -9.06
CA ARG A 87 0.49 -5.04 -8.24
C ARG A 87 -0.92 -5.59 -8.39
N PHE A 88 -1.74 -5.34 -7.40
CA PHE A 88 -3.18 -5.53 -7.45
C PHE A 88 -3.87 -4.18 -7.62
N GLU A 89 -4.72 -4.05 -8.64
CA GLU A 89 -5.57 -2.88 -8.88
C GLU A 89 -6.96 -3.16 -8.31
N TRP A 90 -7.32 -2.51 -7.22
CA TRP A 90 -8.59 -2.69 -6.54
C TRP A 90 -9.74 -2.16 -7.41
N GLY A 91 -10.80 -2.95 -7.56
CA GLY A 91 -12.05 -2.53 -8.22
C GLY A 91 -13.11 -2.02 -7.23
N VAL A 92 -12.87 -2.23 -5.94
CA VAL A 92 -13.76 -1.91 -4.83
C VAL A 92 -12.95 -1.33 -3.66
N ASN A 93 -13.64 -0.75 -2.67
CA ASN A 93 -12.99 -0.24 -1.48
C ASN A 93 -12.24 -1.33 -0.69
N MET A 94 -10.90 -1.29 -0.71
CA MET A 94 -10.05 -2.33 -0.12
C MET A 94 -10.35 -2.54 1.36
N ILE A 95 -10.54 -1.47 2.14
CA ILE A 95 -10.84 -1.56 3.58
C ILE A 95 -12.16 -2.30 3.80
N SER A 96 -13.18 -2.01 3.00
CA SER A 96 -14.47 -2.69 3.07
C SER A 96 -14.34 -4.19 2.78
N VAL A 97 -13.45 -4.59 1.85
CA VAL A 97 -13.16 -6.00 1.58
C VAL A 97 -12.58 -6.69 2.81
N GLY A 98 -11.56 -6.08 3.43
CA GLY A 98 -10.93 -6.64 4.64
C GLY A 98 -11.88 -6.71 5.84
N LYS A 99 -12.74 -5.71 6.03
CA LYS A 99 -13.77 -5.73 7.08
C LYS A 99 -14.82 -6.81 6.81
N ALA A 100 -15.34 -6.87 5.58
CA ALA A 100 -16.34 -7.86 5.20
C ALA A 100 -15.83 -9.30 5.31
N SER A 101 -14.54 -9.56 5.04
CA SER A 101 -13.95 -10.89 5.21
C SER A 101 -13.90 -11.35 6.67
N ARG A 102 -13.77 -10.43 7.62
CA ARG A 102 -13.86 -10.70 9.07
C ARG A 102 -15.28 -10.94 9.57
N GLY A 103 -16.28 -10.70 8.71
CA GLY A 103 -17.68 -10.74 9.11
C GLY A 103 -18.20 -9.43 9.70
N GLU A 104 -17.41 -8.36 9.67
CA GLU A 104 -17.89 -7.02 10.02
C GLU A 104 -18.93 -6.54 8.98
N GLU A 105 -19.90 -5.75 9.43
CA GLU A 105 -20.89 -5.14 8.55
C GLU A 105 -20.23 -4.02 7.75
N ALA A 106 -19.79 -4.34 6.54
CA ALA A 106 -19.14 -3.40 5.63
C ALA A 106 -19.76 -3.52 4.24
N VAL A 107 -20.22 -2.40 3.70
CA VAL A 107 -20.72 -2.33 2.32
C VAL A 107 -19.51 -2.26 1.39
N ILE A 108 -19.35 -3.27 0.55
CA ILE A 108 -18.32 -3.29 -0.49
C ILE A 108 -18.86 -2.51 -1.69
N THR A 109 -18.49 -1.24 -1.75
CA THR A 109 -18.81 -0.37 -2.88
C THR A 109 -17.71 -0.41 -3.93
N PRO A 110 -18.07 -0.37 -5.23
CA PRO A 110 -17.13 -0.07 -6.29
C PRO A 110 -16.44 1.27 -6.01
N LEU A 111 -15.15 1.36 -6.35
CA LEU A 111 -14.47 2.65 -6.30
C LEU A 111 -15.11 3.58 -7.35
N SER A 112 -15.55 4.76 -6.93
CA SER A 112 -16.02 5.80 -7.84
C SER A 112 -14.88 6.32 -8.72
N LEU A 113 -15.22 6.91 -9.86
CA LEU A 113 -14.22 7.53 -10.74
C LEU A 113 -13.41 8.63 -10.05
N ASP A 114 -14.02 9.35 -9.10
CA ASP A 114 -13.35 10.42 -8.35
C ASP A 114 -12.42 9.85 -7.27
N GLU A 115 -12.80 8.76 -6.59
CA GLU A 115 -11.90 8.02 -5.69
C GLU A 115 -10.72 7.38 -6.45
N ILE A 116 -10.98 6.86 -7.66
CA ILE A 116 -9.96 6.32 -8.57
C ILE A 116 -8.95 7.40 -8.96
N ARG A 117 -9.39 8.65 -9.14
CA ARG A 117 -8.53 9.79 -9.49
C ARG A 117 -7.75 10.35 -8.29
N ALA A 118 -8.39 10.43 -7.12
CA ALA A 118 -7.77 10.98 -5.90
C ALA A 118 -6.71 10.06 -5.26
N THR A 119 -6.82 8.74 -5.44
CA THR A 119 -5.87 7.77 -4.85
C THR A 119 -4.59 7.54 -5.65
N ASP A 120 -4.46 8.15 -6.84
CA ASP A 120 -3.19 8.19 -7.58
C ASP A 120 -2.15 9.10 -6.90
N GLU A 121 -2.53 9.86 -5.87
CA GLU A 121 -1.67 10.85 -5.22
C GLU A 121 -1.21 10.49 -3.79
N SER A 122 -1.59 9.32 -3.25
CA SER A 122 -1.16 8.93 -1.90
C SER A 122 -0.77 7.46 -1.83
N ASP A 123 0.44 7.22 -1.34
CA ASP A 123 1.02 5.91 -1.00
C ASP A 123 1.72 5.09 -2.12
N ASP A 124 2.48 5.76 -2.99
CA ASP A 124 3.61 5.14 -3.71
C ASP A 124 4.92 5.63 -3.07
N VAL A 125 5.77 4.74 -2.54
CA VAL A 125 7.21 5.02 -2.61
C VAL A 125 7.62 4.42 -3.95
N PRO A 126 7.87 5.25 -4.98
CA PRO A 126 8.10 4.78 -6.34
C PRO A 126 9.22 3.74 -6.41
N ALA A 127 9.13 2.84 -7.38
CA ALA A 127 10.27 1.99 -7.74
C ALA A 127 11.52 2.88 -7.94
N GLY A 128 12.61 2.59 -7.22
CA GLY A 128 13.80 3.44 -7.21
C GLY A 128 13.81 4.55 -6.15
N LYS A 129 12.94 4.49 -5.13
CA LYS A 129 13.08 5.30 -3.91
C LYS A 129 13.10 4.43 -2.65
N ILE A 130 13.90 4.83 -1.67
CA ILE A 130 14.07 4.22 -0.36
C ILE A 130 13.60 5.24 0.68
N ARG A 131 12.74 4.81 1.61
CA ARG A 131 12.37 5.62 2.77
C ARG A 131 13.42 5.41 3.88
N HIS A 132 14.18 6.44 4.19
CA HIS A 132 15.22 6.48 5.22
C HIS A 132 14.67 7.07 6.51
N PHE A 133 14.93 6.42 7.64
CA PHE A 133 14.52 6.92 8.95
C PHE A 133 15.72 7.46 9.70
N TYR A 134 15.55 8.58 10.40
CA TYR A 134 16.59 9.17 11.21
C TYR A 134 16.03 9.68 12.54
N GLN A 135 16.60 9.17 13.64
CA GLN A 135 16.24 9.61 14.98
C GLN A 135 16.93 10.95 15.27
N LEU A 136 16.17 12.04 15.16
CA LEU A 136 16.70 13.40 15.33
C LEU A 136 16.86 13.77 16.81
N ARG A 137 15.96 13.29 17.69
CA ARG A 137 15.97 13.51 19.14
C ARG A 137 15.47 12.26 19.85
N SER A 138 15.56 12.19 21.18
CA SER A 138 15.08 11.04 21.96
C SER A 138 13.58 10.73 21.76
N ASP A 139 12.78 11.71 21.35
CA ASP A 139 11.33 11.63 21.12
C ASP A 139 10.89 11.85 19.66
N THR A 140 11.83 12.17 18.75
CA THR A 140 11.50 12.62 17.39
C THR A 140 12.25 11.82 16.33
N ASN A 141 11.50 11.10 15.49
CA ASN A 141 12.00 10.37 14.32
C ASN A 141 11.48 11.03 13.04
N ILE A 142 12.36 11.22 12.06
CA ILE A 142 12.00 11.77 10.75
C ILE A 142 12.15 10.68 9.68
N ALA A 143 11.26 10.71 8.69
CA ALA A 143 11.34 9.85 7.52
C ALA A 143 11.63 10.69 6.28
N LEU A 144 12.62 10.30 5.50
CA LEU A 144 13.04 10.92 4.25
C LEU A 144 12.89 9.90 3.13
N GLU A 145 12.11 10.21 2.09
CA GLU A 145 12.05 9.37 0.90
C GLU A 145 13.07 9.85 -0.11
N LEU A 146 14.14 9.08 -0.30
CA LEU A 146 15.26 9.42 -1.17
C LEU A 146 15.36 8.42 -2.33
N PRO A 147 16.01 8.77 -3.44
CA PRO A 147 16.30 7.82 -4.51
C PRO A 147 17.12 6.60 -4.04
N ALA A 148 16.85 5.43 -4.60
CA ALA A 148 17.53 4.17 -4.29
C ALA A 148 18.98 4.13 -4.80
N ASP A 149 19.32 5.02 -5.74
CA ASP A 149 20.64 5.19 -6.35
C ASP A 149 21.32 6.50 -5.93
N LEU A 150 20.89 7.11 -4.82
CA LEU A 150 21.46 8.35 -4.29
C LEU A 150 22.99 8.26 -4.15
N THR A 151 23.71 9.15 -4.83
CA THR A 151 25.18 9.18 -4.80
C THR A 151 25.73 9.95 -3.61
N ALA A 152 27.01 9.73 -3.27
CA ALA A 152 27.67 10.44 -2.17
C ALA A 152 27.70 11.97 -2.36
N ASN A 153 27.85 12.45 -3.59
CA ASN A 153 27.84 13.88 -3.92
C ASN A 153 26.45 14.50 -3.69
N GLU A 154 25.38 13.80 -4.05
CA GLU A 154 24.00 14.25 -3.85
C GLU A 154 23.60 14.22 -2.37
N ALA A 155 23.99 13.17 -1.64
CA ALA A 155 23.83 13.11 -0.19
C ALA A 155 24.55 14.29 0.49
N GLY A 156 25.76 14.64 0.04
CA GLY A 156 26.52 15.79 0.51
C GLY A 156 25.80 17.13 0.25
N ARG A 157 25.24 17.32 -0.95
CA ARG A 157 24.42 18.51 -1.28
C ARG A 157 23.15 18.61 -0.45
N LEU A 158 22.45 17.49 -0.23
CA LEU A 158 21.26 17.42 0.62
C LEU A 158 21.58 17.78 2.07
N ALA A 159 22.67 17.23 2.61
CA ALA A 159 23.15 17.59 3.95
C ALA A 159 23.54 19.07 4.04
N GLY A 160 24.19 19.61 3.01
CA GLY A 160 24.54 21.03 2.92
C GLY A 160 23.30 21.93 2.96
N PHE A 161 22.25 21.59 2.20
CA PHE A 161 20.99 22.32 2.22
C PHE A 161 20.33 22.33 3.61
N ILE A 162 20.25 21.16 4.28
CA ILE A 162 19.65 21.05 5.62
C ILE A 162 20.38 21.98 6.62
N LYS A 163 21.71 22.13 6.49
CA LYS A 163 22.51 23.04 7.34
C LYS A 163 22.24 24.53 7.11
N THR A 164 21.68 24.89 5.95
CA THR A 164 21.39 26.28 5.58
C THR A 164 19.94 26.70 5.89
N LEU A 165 19.12 25.78 6.40
CA LEU A 165 17.74 26.09 6.77
C LEU A 165 17.72 27.10 7.94
N PRO A 166 16.92 28.17 7.86
CA PRO A 166 16.76 29.10 8.97
C PRO A 166 15.91 28.44 10.07
N PHE A 167 16.41 28.42 11.30
CA PHE A 167 15.73 27.81 12.46
C PHE A 167 15.34 28.80 13.55
N GLU A 168 15.61 30.09 13.34
CA GLU A 168 15.19 31.15 14.26
C GLU A 168 13.78 31.61 13.88
N GLU A 169 12.87 31.57 14.86
CA GLU A 169 11.57 32.25 14.76
C GLU A 169 11.83 33.71 14.40
N THR A 170 11.19 34.22 13.34
CA THR A 170 11.07 35.67 13.15
C THR A 170 10.52 36.23 14.47
N PRO A 171 11.25 37.08 15.20
CA PRO A 171 10.69 37.67 16.40
C PRO A 171 9.48 38.49 15.96
N SER A 172 8.30 38.12 16.45
CA SER A 172 7.13 38.99 16.36
C SER A 172 7.49 40.27 17.09
N ALA A 173 7.70 41.35 16.34
CA ALA A 173 7.60 42.70 16.85
C ALA A 173 6.12 43.05 17.09
#